data_AF-A0A9W9RX02-F1
#
_entry.id   AF-A0A9W9RX02-F1
#
_cell.length_a   1.000
_cell.length_b   1.000
_cell.length_c   1.000
_cell.angle_alpha   90.00
_cell.angle_beta   90.00
_cell.angle_gamma   90.00
#
_symmetry.space_group_name_H-M   'P 1'
#
loop_
_entity.id
_entity.type
_entity.pdbx_description
1 polymer ?
#
loop_
_entity_poly.entity_id
_entity_poly.type
_entity_poly.pdbx_seq_one_letter_code
_entity_poly.pdbx_strand_id
1 'polypeptide(L)'
;MVSTDHQPILSDLVEQILCWTTKMLIFKLFSALIITSTAHAAAVSSYLDWKSFNATGLNLGGWLVQESTIDTTWWATYSGGAPDEWGLCANLGTQCGPVLERRYATWITPADIDAFAAAGINALRIPTSYAAWIKVPGSQLYSGNQVSFLEAISKYAINKYGMHIIIDVHSLPGGVNGMAFGEAEGHYGWFNNATALGYSLQVIDSVISFVRNSQFPGSFTIAPINEPVDVPDIAVFGTPYCLTDDGAKYVQKYIDQVIAKVEAADSRIPIMFQGSFKGESYWSPKFAADKNLVFDVHNYYFAGRGASSANLTQFICQDAVAAAGDGKFPVFIGEWSIQAEIDNTFSSRKKNLQTGIAAWKKYTRGSSYWTAKFFGDATVSGEGIQADYWNYDTFVRLGYTSSSANAVTC
;
A
#
# COMPACT_ATOMS: atom_id res chain seq x y z
N MET A 1 -82.03 11.57 3.73
CA MET A 1 -82.82 12.80 3.94
C MET A 1 -81.81 13.95 3.74
N VAL A 2 -81.84 14.70 2.63
CA VAL A 2 -82.83 15.72 2.24
C VAL A 2 -82.89 16.84 3.30
N SER A 3 -82.67 18.12 3.00
CA SER A 3 -82.05 18.83 1.86
C SER A 3 -81.69 20.29 2.27
N THR A 4 -80.92 21.00 1.43
CA THR A 4 -80.96 22.47 1.12
C THR A 4 -81.42 23.49 2.20
N ASP A 5 -80.74 24.62 2.45
CA ASP A 5 -80.59 25.87 1.64
C ASP A 5 -79.76 26.90 2.48
N HIS A 6 -79.27 28.08 2.07
CA HIS A 6 -79.32 28.87 0.82
C HIS A 6 -78.04 29.78 0.67
N GLN A 7 -78.12 30.83 -0.17
CA GLN A 7 -77.23 32.02 -0.32
C GLN A 7 -78.14 33.32 -0.18
N PRO A 8 -77.82 34.59 -0.58
CA PRO A 8 -76.61 35.19 -1.19
C PRO A 8 -76.20 36.66 -0.76
N ILE A 9 -75.00 37.09 -1.23
CA ILE A 9 -74.62 38.39 -1.88
C ILE A 9 -74.64 39.78 -1.16
N LEU A 10 -73.45 40.39 -1.24
CA LEU A 10 -73.00 41.81 -1.33
C LEU A 10 -73.91 43.03 -1.03
N SER A 11 -73.27 44.04 -0.41
CA SER A 11 -73.45 45.48 -0.73
C SER A 11 -72.12 46.25 -0.63
N ASP A 12 -71.75 46.96 -1.71
CA ASP A 12 -71.12 48.30 -1.80
C ASP A 12 -69.96 48.68 -0.83
N LEU A 13 -68.71 48.97 -1.23
CA LEU A 13 -68.13 49.62 -2.43
C LEU A 13 -68.33 51.15 -2.47
N VAL A 14 -67.24 51.90 -2.72
CA VAL A 14 -67.11 53.36 -2.94
C VAL A 14 -66.83 54.25 -1.71
N GLU A 15 -65.55 54.30 -1.31
CA GLU A 15 -64.80 55.49 -0.82
C GLU A 15 -63.31 55.04 -0.67
N GLN A 16 -62.24 55.69 -1.14
CA GLN A 16 -62.03 56.93 -1.91
C GLN A 16 -60.87 56.72 -2.93
N ILE A 17 -60.72 57.62 -3.91
CA ILE A 17 -59.74 57.53 -5.01
C ILE A 17 -58.80 58.76 -5.04
N LEU A 18 -57.48 58.47 -5.11
CA LEU A 18 -56.34 59.28 -5.60
C LEU A 18 -56.08 60.74 -5.12
N CYS A 19 -54.87 60.96 -4.59
CA CYS A 19 -54.02 62.15 -4.84
C CYS A 19 -52.52 61.79 -4.64
N TRP A 20 -51.84 61.24 -5.66
CA TRP A 20 -50.93 61.93 -6.61
C TRP A 20 -49.53 62.37 -6.08
N THR A 21 -48.49 61.59 -6.47
CA THR A 21 -47.09 61.98 -6.83
C THR A 21 -46.17 62.63 -5.76
N THR A 22 -44.90 62.20 -5.59
CA THR A 22 -43.82 62.27 -6.61
C THR A 22 -42.67 61.25 -6.38
N LYS A 23 -41.90 60.97 -7.45
CA LYS A 23 -40.90 59.90 -7.63
C LYS A 23 -39.51 60.13 -6.97
N MET A 24 -38.86 59.04 -6.56
CA MET A 24 -37.42 58.76 -6.80
C MET A 24 -37.17 57.25 -6.56
N LEU A 25 -37.23 56.37 -7.57
CA LEU A 25 -36.12 55.97 -8.46
C LEU A 25 -34.91 55.32 -7.76
N ILE A 26 -34.83 53.99 -7.79
CA ILE A 26 -33.58 53.21 -7.94
C ILE A 26 -33.89 51.99 -8.84
N PHE A 27 -32.90 51.55 -9.61
CA PHE A 27 -33.02 50.68 -10.78
C PHE A 27 -32.15 49.43 -10.57
N LYS A 28 -32.56 48.25 -11.09
CA LYS A 28 -31.73 47.03 -11.34
C LYS A 28 -31.11 46.36 -10.08
N LEU A 29 -30.98 45.04 -9.92
CA LEU A 29 -30.82 43.94 -10.87
C LEU A 29 -31.52 42.66 -10.35
N PHE A 30 -32.22 41.94 -11.22
CA PHE A 30 -32.38 40.49 -11.05
C PHE A 30 -31.16 39.80 -11.66
N SER A 31 -30.21 39.39 -10.83
CA SER A 31 -29.11 38.54 -11.27
C SER A 31 -29.63 37.13 -11.52
N ALA A 32 -29.72 36.72 -12.78
CA ALA A 32 -29.93 35.32 -13.13
C ALA A 32 -28.73 34.52 -12.62
N LEU A 33 -28.95 33.65 -11.64
CA LEU A 33 -27.90 32.77 -11.12
C LEU A 33 -27.65 31.66 -12.14
N ILE A 34 -26.78 31.94 -13.12
CA ILE A 34 -26.24 30.92 -13.99
C ILE A 34 -25.43 29.99 -13.11
N ILE A 35 -25.99 28.83 -12.78
CA ILE A 35 -25.22 27.71 -12.24
C ILE A 35 -24.34 27.23 -13.39
N THR A 36 -23.17 27.85 -13.53
CA THR A 36 -22.07 27.27 -14.29
C THR A 36 -21.68 26.00 -13.56
N SER A 37 -22.18 24.86 -14.04
CA SER A 37 -21.58 23.57 -13.74
C SER A 37 -20.17 23.62 -14.31
N THR A 38 -19.21 24.03 -13.49
CA THR A 38 -17.81 23.70 -13.71
C THR A 38 -17.73 22.19 -13.56
N ALA A 39 -17.97 21.49 -14.68
CA ALA A 39 -17.37 20.20 -14.88
C ALA A 39 -15.89 20.40 -14.57
N HIS A 40 -15.46 19.90 -13.42
CA HIS A 40 -14.05 19.64 -13.21
C HIS A 40 -13.70 18.70 -14.35
N ALA A 41 -13.07 19.23 -15.40
CA ALA A 41 -12.30 18.41 -16.30
C ALA A 41 -11.38 17.61 -15.39
N ALA A 42 -11.61 16.29 -15.32
CA ALA A 42 -10.82 15.42 -14.47
C ALA A 42 -9.36 15.76 -14.74
N ALA A 43 -8.64 16.22 -13.71
CA ALA A 43 -7.26 16.61 -13.87
C ALA A 43 -6.56 15.43 -14.51
N VAL A 44 -6.06 15.59 -15.74
CA VAL A 44 -5.42 14.52 -16.49
C VAL A 44 -4.32 14.00 -15.58
N SER A 45 -4.51 12.80 -15.00
CA SER A 45 -3.70 12.38 -13.87
C SER A 45 -2.26 12.31 -14.33
N SER A 46 -1.44 13.28 -13.92
CA SER A 46 -0.02 13.29 -14.24
C SER A 46 0.56 12.03 -13.64
N TYR A 47 1.07 11.15 -14.50
CA TYR A 47 1.71 9.92 -14.04
C TYR A 47 2.86 10.28 -13.13
N LEU A 48 2.97 9.55 -12.03
CA LEU A 48 3.97 9.80 -11.02
C LEU A 48 5.39 9.55 -11.55
N ASP A 49 6.28 10.51 -11.34
CA ASP A 49 7.72 10.36 -11.56
C ASP A 49 8.42 10.11 -10.23
N TRP A 50 8.92 8.88 -10.02
CA TRP A 50 9.67 8.51 -8.82
C TRP A 50 10.99 9.26 -8.68
N LYS A 51 11.53 9.92 -9.73
CA LYS A 51 12.75 10.75 -9.60
C LYS A 51 12.48 12.07 -8.87
N SER A 52 11.23 12.52 -8.79
CA SER A 52 10.83 13.77 -8.14
C SER A 52 9.82 13.60 -7.00
N PHE A 53 9.05 12.51 -6.96
CA PHE A 53 8.13 12.21 -5.86
C PHE A 53 8.87 11.85 -4.56
N ASN A 54 8.28 12.25 -3.43
CA ASN A 54 8.71 11.86 -2.09
C ASN A 54 7.53 11.26 -1.33
N ALA A 55 7.63 9.97 -1.03
CA ALA A 55 6.64 9.20 -0.33
C ALA A 55 6.82 9.27 1.19
N THR A 56 5.72 9.38 1.91
CA THR A 56 5.60 8.96 3.32
C THR A 56 4.47 7.95 3.29
N GLY A 57 4.85 6.69 3.19
CA GLY A 57 3.94 5.61 2.84
C GLY A 57 3.63 4.66 3.99
N LEU A 58 2.72 3.74 3.72
CA LEU A 58 2.31 2.73 4.68
C LEU A 58 1.94 1.42 3.96
N ASN A 59 2.39 0.28 4.48
CA ASN A 59 1.94 -1.02 4.00
C ASN A 59 0.57 -1.37 4.56
N LEU A 60 -0.29 -1.97 3.73
CA LEU A 60 -1.56 -2.59 4.14
C LEU A 60 -1.39 -4.10 4.33
N GLY A 61 -0.33 -4.51 5.05
CA GLY A 61 -0.02 -5.91 5.33
C GLY A 61 -1.09 -6.62 6.19
N GLY A 62 -1.15 -7.95 6.10
CA GLY A 62 -2.17 -8.77 6.77
C GLY A 62 -3.60 -8.54 6.26
N TRP A 63 -3.76 -7.90 5.10
CA TRP A 63 -5.06 -7.59 4.48
C TRP A 63 -5.44 -8.56 3.37
N LEU A 64 -4.79 -8.45 2.19
CA LEU A 64 -5.04 -9.29 1.02
C LEU A 64 -4.00 -10.42 0.85
N VAL A 65 -3.06 -10.49 1.79
CA VAL A 65 -2.13 -11.60 2.07
C VAL A 65 -2.15 -11.77 3.60
N GLN A 66 -2.23 -13.00 4.09
CA GLN A 66 -2.33 -13.27 5.54
C GLN A 66 -1.02 -13.82 6.10
N GLU A 67 -0.58 -13.24 7.21
CA GLU A 67 0.60 -13.68 7.97
C GLU A 67 0.24 -13.91 9.44
N SER A 68 0.83 -14.96 10.01
CA SER A 68 0.53 -15.42 11.38
C SER A 68 0.90 -14.43 12.48
N THR A 69 1.91 -13.60 12.24
CA THR A 69 2.42 -12.60 13.19
C THR A 69 1.54 -11.35 13.29
N ILE A 70 0.83 -10.97 12.22
CA ILE A 70 0.15 -9.67 12.15
C ILE A 70 -1.13 -9.63 13.01
N ASP A 71 -1.83 -10.75 13.14
CA ASP A 71 -3.06 -10.86 13.94
C ASP A 71 -3.14 -12.27 14.54
N THR A 72 -2.39 -12.50 15.62
CA THR A 72 -2.25 -13.81 16.24
C THR A 72 -3.57 -14.36 16.79
N THR A 73 -4.49 -13.50 17.22
CA THR A 73 -5.84 -13.90 17.67
C THR A 73 -6.70 -14.41 16.51
N TRP A 74 -6.72 -13.69 15.39
CA TRP A 74 -7.41 -14.18 14.18
C TRP A 74 -6.73 -15.45 13.65
N TRP A 75 -5.39 -15.49 13.62
CA TRP A 75 -4.65 -16.65 13.15
C TRP A 75 -4.95 -17.91 13.97
N ALA A 76 -4.85 -17.83 15.29
CA ALA A 76 -5.16 -18.95 16.19
C ALA A 76 -6.62 -19.43 16.08
N THR A 77 -7.54 -18.55 15.66
CA THR A 77 -8.96 -18.91 15.45
C THR A 77 -9.18 -19.69 14.16
N TYR A 78 -8.45 -19.38 13.08
CA TYR A 78 -8.78 -19.86 11.73
C TYR A 78 -7.72 -20.74 11.05
N SER A 79 -6.45 -20.69 11.45
CA SER A 79 -5.38 -21.39 10.73
C SER A 79 -5.38 -22.91 10.89
N GLY A 80 -6.03 -23.44 11.94
CA GLY A 80 -5.91 -24.85 12.30
C GLY A 80 -4.49 -25.26 12.70
N GLY A 81 -3.62 -24.31 13.06
CA GLY A 81 -2.20 -24.54 13.33
C GLY A 81 -1.30 -24.48 12.10
N ALA A 82 -1.82 -24.09 10.93
CA ALA A 82 -0.99 -23.83 9.75
C ALA A 82 -0.02 -22.65 9.97
N PRO A 83 1.18 -22.69 9.37
CA PRO A 83 2.14 -21.60 9.46
C PRO A 83 1.85 -20.46 8.46
N ASP A 84 1.10 -20.73 7.38
CA ASP A 84 0.89 -19.86 6.23
C ASP A 84 -0.59 -19.78 5.75
N GLU A 85 -0.89 -18.86 4.84
CA GLU A 85 -2.24 -18.70 4.25
C GLU A 85 -2.66 -19.94 3.44
N TRP A 86 -1.69 -20.62 2.81
CA TRP A 86 -1.90 -21.85 2.05
C TRP A 86 -2.49 -22.97 2.91
N GLY A 87 -1.85 -23.27 4.03
CA GLY A 87 -2.32 -24.26 5.01
C GLY A 87 -3.58 -23.80 5.74
N LEU A 88 -3.73 -22.51 6.02
CA LEU A 88 -4.96 -21.94 6.59
C LEU A 88 -6.15 -22.20 5.66
N CYS A 89 -6.02 -21.96 4.36
CA CYS A 89 -7.08 -22.25 3.40
C CYS A 89 -7.30 -23.76 3.21
N ALA A 90 -6.25 -24.58 3.19
CA ALA A 90 -6.39 -26.03 3.13
C ALA A 90 -7.18 -26.58 4.34
N ASN A 91 -6.92 -26.07 5.54
CA ASN A 91 -7.61 -26.45 6.78
C ASN A 91 -9.06 -25.95 6.84
N LEU A 92 -9.35 -24.73 6.38
CA LEU A 92 -10.71 -24.18 6.32
C LEU A 92 -11.55 -24.79 5.17
N GLY A 93 -10.91 -25.26 4.11
CA GLY A 93 -11.57 -25.76 2.90
C GLY A 93 -12.56 -24.74 2.34
N THR A 94 -13.84 -25.16 2.22
CA THR A 94 -14.92 -24.28 1.71
C THR A 94 -15.14 -23.02 2.56
N GLN A 95 -14.71 -23.00 3.81
CA GLN A 95 -14.83 -21.84 4.70
C GLN A 95 -13.72 -20.79 4.47
N CYS A 96 -12.66 -21.07 3.71
CA CYS A 96 -11.58 -20.10 3.55
C CYS A 96 -12.08 -18.80 2.91
N GLY A 97 -12.85 -18.92 1.82
CA GLY A 97 -13.46 -17.77 1.15
C GLY A 97 -14.32 -16.89 2.07
N PRO A 98 -15.38 -17.42 2.72
CA PRO A 98 -16.21 -16.66 3.65
C PRO A 98 -15.45 -16.01 4.82
N VAL A 99 -14.37 -16.63 5.31
CA VAL A 99 -13.52 -16.09 6.39
C VAL A 99 -12.64 -14.95 5.87
N LEU A 100 -12.00 -15.14 4.72
CA LEU A 100 -11.14 -14.13 4.09
C LEU A 100 -11.92 -12.94 3.55
N GLU A 101 -13.04 -13.15 2.85
CA GLU A 101 -13.93 -12.08 2.37
C GLU A 101 -14.41 -11.17 3.51
N ARG A 102 -14.72 -11.75 4.69
CA ARG A 102 -15.04 -10.97 5.88
C ARG A 102 -13.84 -10.13 6.34
N ARG A 103 -12.64 -10.72 6.40
CA ARG A 103 -11.41 -10.01 6.77
C ARG A 103 -11.11 -8.89 5.78
N TYR A 104 -11.23 -9.13 4.47
CA TYR A 104 -11.04 -8.11 3.43
C TYR A 104 -11.99 -6.92 3.62
N ALA A 105 -13.25 -7.18 3.98
CA ALA A 105 -14.27 -6.15 4.21
C ALA A 105 -14.10 -5.34 5.51
N THR A 106 -13.43 -5.88 6.53
CA THR A 106 -13.34 -5.24 7.86
C THR A 106 -11.93 -4.86 8.31
N TRP A 107 -10.88 -5.37 7.66
CA TRP A 107 -9.50 -5.14 8.10
C TRP A 107 -8.97 -3.76 7.71
N ILE A 108 -9.09 -3.33 6.45
CA ILE A 108 -8.84 -1.93 6.06
C ILE A 108 -10.16 -1.29 5.63
N THR A 109 -10.45 -0.13 6.21
CA THR A 109 -11.68 0.64 5.96
C THR A 109 -11.36 2.08 5.53
N PRO A 110 -12.33 2.80 4.93
CA PRO A 110 -12.18 4.24 4.66
C PRO A 110 -11.78 5.09 5.88
N ALA A 111 -12.16 4.68 7.10
CA ALA A 111 -11.80 5.38 8.33
C ALA A 111 -10.31 5.22 8.69
N ASP A 112 -9.71 4.06 8.39
CA ASP A 112 -8.26 3.86 8.54
C ASP A 112 -7.51 4.80 7.58
N ILE A 113 -7.96 4.88 6.32
CA ILE A 113 -7.38 5.78 5.31
C ILE A 113 -7.47 7.25 5.72
N ASP A 114 -8.60 7.67 6.29
CA ASP A 114 -8.79 9.03 6.83
C ASP A 114 -7.77 9.36 7.94
N ALA A 115 -7.54 8.41 8.86
CA ALA A 115 -6.57 8.58 9.95
C ALA A 115 -5.12 8.62 9.43
N PHE A 116 -4.77 7.76 8.47
CA PHE A 116 -3.44 7.76 7.86
C PHE A 116 -3.17 9.01 7.03
N ALA A 117 -4.17 9.51 6.28
CA ALA A 117 -4.07 10.80 5.57
C ALA A 117 -3.80 11.97 6.54
N ALA A 118 -4.54 12.01 7.67
CA ALA A 118 -4.33 13.02 8.71
C ALA A 118 -2.95 12.94 9.38
N ALA A 119 -2.33 11.76 9.38
CA ALA A 119 -0.96 11.54 9.84
C ALA A 119 0.13 11.92 8.80
N GLY A 120 -0.26 12.34 7.60
CA GLY A 120 0.64 12.71 6.50
C GLY A 120 1.04 11.57 5.57
N ILE A 121 0.36 10.42 5.61
CA ILE A 121 0.57 9.35 4.63
C ILE A 121 0.07 9.79 3.25
N ASN A 122 0.91 9.65 2.22
CA ASN A 122 0.60 10.00 0.84
C ASN A 122 0.78 8.84 -0.16
N ALA A 123 1.21 7.68 0.31
CA ALA A 123 1.36 6.47 -0.51
C ALA A 123 0.93 5.21 0.27
N LEU A 124 0.30 4.25 -0.42
CA LEU A 124 -0.10 2.97 0.15
C LEU A 124 0.55 1.83 -0.65
N ARG A 125 1.32 0.97 0.02
CA ARG A 125 1.85 -0.28 -0.56
C ARG A 125 0.90 -1.40 -0.15
N ILE A 126 0.37 -2.13 -1.13
CA ILE A 126 -0.73 -3.08 -0.92
C ILE A 126 -0.29 -4.46 -1.42
N PRO A 127 0.22 -5.32 -0.52
CA PRO A 127 0.52 -6.71 -0.81
C PRO A 127 -0.71 -7.47 -1.30
N THR A 128 -0.56 -8.22 -2.37
CA THR A 128 -1.58 -9.11 -2.95
C THR A 128 -0.95 -10.44 -3.33
N SER A 129 -1.66 -11.55 -3.10
CA SER A 129 -1.25 -12.84 -3.67
C SER A 129 -1.54 -12.89 -5.17
N TYR A 130 -0.77 -13.66 -5.93
CA TYR A 130 -1.14 -14.04 -7.30
C TYR A 130 -2.58 -14.58 -7.41
N ALA A 131 -3.09 -15.21 -6.35
CA ALA A 131 -4.43 -15.80 -6.31
C ALA A 131 -5.56 -14.76 -6.38
N ALA A 132 -5.28 -13.49 -6.06
CA ALA A 132 -6.18 -12.36 -6.30
C ALA A 132 -6.40 -12.09 -7.80
N TRP A 133 -5.40 -12.40 -8.63
CA TRP A 133 -5.32 -11.99 -10.04
C TRP A 133 -5.69 -13.11 -11.00
N ILE A 134 -5.23 -14.34 -10.74
CA ILE A 134 -5.50 -15.52 -11.56
C ILE A 134 -5.76 -16.76 -10.69
N LYS A 135 -6.44 -17.77 -11.26
CA LYS A 135 -6.59 -19.09 -10.63
C LYS A 135 -5.51 -20.03 -11.16
N VAL A 136 -4.58 -20.45 -10.30
CA VAL A 136 -3.53 -21.42 -10.64
C VAL A 136 -3.97 -22.83 -10.23
N PRO A 137 -3.95 -23.83 -11.13
CA PRO A 137 -4.29 -25.21 -10.77
C PRO A 137 -3.41 -25.76 -9.63
N GLY A 138 -4.05 -26.32 -8.61
CA GLY A 138 -3.37 -26.90 -7.44
C GLY A 138 -3.08 -25.92 -6.29
N SER A 139 -3.18 -24.59 -6.53
CA SER A 139 -3.04 -23.60 -5.45
C SER A 139 -4.11 -23.80 -4.37
N GLN A 140 -3.70 -23.72 -3.10
CA GLN A 140 -4.64 -23.67 -1.97
C GLN A 140 -5.02 -22.23 -1.59
N LEU A 141 -4.33 -21.22 -2.13
CA LEU A 141 -4.66 -19.81 -1.85
C LEU A 141 -6.03 -19.45 -2.46
N TYR A 142 -6.79 -18.63 -1.74
CA TYR A 142 -8.14 -18.28 -2.13
C TYR A 142 -8.17 -17.28 -3.29
N SER A 143 -8.96 -17.57 -4.33
CA SER A 143 -9.26 -16.62 -5.41
C SER A 143 -10.72 -16.14 -5.32
N GLY A 144 -10.91 -14.92 -4.80
CA GLY A 144 -12.20 -14.27 -4.57
C GLY A 144 -12.21 -12.81 -5.03
N ASN A 145 -12.72 -11.92 -4.19
CA ASN A 145 -12.96 -10.51 -4.52
C ASN A 145 -11.81 -9.57 -4.09
N GLN A 146 -10.59 -10.09 -3.83
CA GLN A 146 -9.46 -9.26 -3.37
C GLN A 146 -9.25 -8.00 -4.20
N VAL A 147 -9.32 -8.12 -5.53
CA VAL A 147 -9.15 -6.99 -6.47
C VAL A 147 -10.28 -5.96 -6.34
N SER A 148 -11.51 -6.36 -5.98
CA SER A 148 -12.61 -5.43 -5.73
C SER A 148 -12.43 -4.66 -4.41
N PHE A 149 -11.88 -5.29 -3.37
CA PHE A 149 -11.52 -4.61 -2.12
C PHE A 149 -10.35 -3.64 -2.30
N LEU A 150 -9.30 -4.08 -3.02
CA LEU A 150 -8.21 -3.22 -3.51
C LEU A 150 -8.77 -2.00 -4.24
N GLU A 151 -9.64 -2.21 -5.24
CA GLU A 151 -10.24 -1.13 -6.02
C GLU A 151 -11.00 -0.12 -5.16
N ALA A 152 -11.81 -0.60 -4.21
CA ALA A 152 -12.61 0.26 -3.34
C ALA A 152 -11.75 1.17 -2.45
N ILE A 153 -10.73 0.61 -1.77
CA ILE A 153 -9.82 1.38 -0.92
C ILE A 153 -8.91 2.30 -1.77
N SER A 154 -8.35 1.81 -2.88
CA SER A 154 -7.54 2.63 -3.79
C SER A 154 -8.34 3.81 -4.34
N LYS A 155 -9.56 3.58 -4.86
CA LYS A 155 -10.42 4.67 -5.35
C LYS A 155 -10.72 5.69 -4.24
N TYR A 156 -10.97 5.25 -3.01
CA TYR A 156 -11.22 6.16 -1.90
C TYR A 156 -9.99 7.03 -1.57
N ALA A 157 -8.83 6.39 -1.41
CA ALA A 157 -7.56 7.05 -1.08
C ALA A 157 -7.12 8.03 -2.18
N ILE A 158 -7.25 7.65 -3.45
CA ILE A 158 -6.91 8.50 -4.61
C ILE A 158 -7.88 9.69 -4.70
N ASN A 159 -9.22 9.46 -4.69
CA ASN A 159 -10.19 10.54 -4.86
C ASN A 159 -10.16 11.57 -3.73
N LYS A 160 -10.01 11.12 -2.48
CA LYS A 160 -10.14 12.00 -1.30
C LYS A 160 -8.83 12.68 -0.91
N TYR A 161 -7.70 12.02 -1.14
CA TYR A 161 -6.39 12.46 -0.63
C TYR A 161 -5.28 12.51 -1.69
N GLY A 162 -5.54 12.08 -2.93
CA GLY A 162 -4.51 12.02 -3.97
C GLY A 162 -3.38 11.03 -3.66
N MET A 163 -3.64 10.02 -2.81
CA MET A 163 -2.61 9.04 -2.46
C MET A 163 -2.17 8.23 -3.68
N HIS A 164 -0.88 7.92 -3.74
CA HIS A 164 -0.34 6.99 -4.73
C HIS A 164 -0.43 5.54 -4.24
N ILE A 165 -0.72 4.60 -5.13
CA ILE A 165 -0.90 3.18 -4.79
C ILE A 165 0.20 2.33 -5.43
N ILE A 166 0.94 1.59 -4.61
CA ILE A 166 1.84 0.53 -5.07
C ILE A 166 1.08 -0.79 -4.95
N ILE A 167 0.75 -1.40 -6.09
CA ILE A 167 0.18 -2.76 -6.14
C ILE A 167 1.34 -3.72 -6.12
N ASP A 168 1.44 -4.49 -5.04
CA ASP A 168 2.53 -5.45 -4.83
C ASP A 168 2.03 -6.88 -5.04
N VAL A 169 2.66 -7.58 -5.98
CA VAL A 169 2.45 -9.01 -6.25
C VAL A 169 3.41 -9.79 -5.34
N HIS A 170 2.96 -9.95 -4.11
CA HIS A 170 3.77 -10.34 -2.97
C HIS A 170 4.16 -11.83 -2.98
N SER A 171 3.31 -12.66 -3.59
CA SER A 171 3.61 -14.06 -3.92
C SER A 171 3.45 -14.32 -5.42
N LEU A 172 4.31 -15.19 -5.97
CA LEU A 172 4.20 -15.71 -7.34
C LEU A 172 4.04 -17.24 -7.33
N PRO A 173 3.40 -17.81 -8.36
CA PRO A 173 3.10 -19.25 -8.40
C PRO A 173 4.35 -20.12 -8.29
N GLY A 174 4.34 -21.07 -7.35
CA GLY A 174 5.46 -21.96 -7.03
C GLY A 174 6.34 -21.48 -5.88
N GLY A 175 6.16 -20.24 -5.39
CA GLY A 175 6.88 -19.69 -4.24
C GLY A 175 8.26 -19.13 -4.59
N VAL A 176 8.46 -17.86 -4.21
CA VAL A 176 9.64 -17.07 -4.57
C VAL A 176 10.74 -17.06 -3.50
N ASN A 177 10.48 -17.58 -2.30
CA ASN A 177 11.41 -17.44 -1.17
C ASN A 177 11.28 -18.47 -0.04
N GLY A 178 10.35 -19.42 -0.16
CA GLY A 178 10.07 -20.43 0.87
C GLY A 178 9.46 -19.92 2.16
N MET A 179 9.05 -18.65 2.22
CA MET A 179 8.33 -18.07 3.35
C MET A 179 6.82 -18.07 3.07
N ALA A 180 6.01 -18.07 4.12
CA ALA A 180 4.54 -18.00 4.07
C ALA A 180 4.00 -16.94 3.09
N PHE A 181 4.65 -15.79 3.03
CA PHE A 181 4.23 -14.64 2.22
C PHE A 181 4.65 -14.72 0.74
N GLY A 182 5.65 -15.55 0.39
CA GLY A 182 6.09 -15.74 -0.99
C GLY A 182 5.28 -16.78 -1.80
N GLU A 183 4.59 -17.70 -1.11
CA GLU A 183 3.42 -18.49 -1.55
C GLU A 183 2.93 -19.38 -0.40
N ALA A 184 3.88 -20.11 0.20
CA ALA A 184 3.71 -21.05 1.30
C ALA A 184 5.10 -21.40 1.88
N GLU A 185 5.16 -21.87 3.11
CA GLU A 185 6.40 -22.28 3.77
C GLU A 185 7.07 -23.44 3.00
N GLY A 186 8.38 -23.30 2.75
CA GLY A 186 9.19 -24.25 1.99
C GLY A 186 9.00 -24.23 0.46
N HIS A 187 8.15 -23.38 -0.10
CA HIS A 187 7.95 -23.28 -1.55
C HIS A 187 9.01 -22.41 -2.24
N TYR A 188 9.91 -23.04 -3.00
CA TYR A 188 10.96 -22.43 -3.84
C TYR A 188 10.80 -22.74 -5.34
N GLY A 189 9.67 -23.33 -5.73
CA GLY A 189 9.39 -23.87 -7.07
C GLY A 189 9.17 -22.84 -8.17
N TRP A 190 9.27 -21.53 -7.89
CA TRP A 190 9.23 -20.48 -8.92
C TRP A 190 10.50 -20.43 -9.78
N PHE A 191 11.68 -20.59 -9.16
CA PHE A 191 12.96 -20.48 -9.85
C PHE A 191 13.14 -21.59 -10.89
N ASN A 192 13.68 -21.22 -12.05
CA ASN A 192 13.93 -22.13 -13.19
C ASN A 192 12.70 -22.87 -13.73
N ASN A 193 11.48 -22.48 -13.33
CA ASN A 193 10.23 -23.15 -13.71
C ASN A 193 9.46 -22.34 -14.77
N ALA A 194 9.42 -22.85 -16.01
CA ALA A 194 8.76 -22.17 -17.12
C ALA A 194 7.23 -22.01 -16.94
N THR A 195 6.58 -22.94 -16.23
CA THR A 195 5.14 -22.89 -15.95
C THR A 195 4.83 -21.82 -14.89
N ALA A 196 5.61 -21.78 -13.81
CA ALA A 196 5.54 -20.73 -12.78
C ALA A 196 5.73 -19.32 -13.38
N LEU A 197 6.74 -19.16 -14.23
CA LEU A 197 7.00 -17.91 -14.97
C LEU A 197 5.82 -17.55 -15.89
N GLY A 198 5.26 -18.53 -16.60
CA GLY A 198 4.10 -18.33 -17.47
C GLY A 198 2.87 -17.81 -16.72
N TYR A 199 2.57 -18.36 -15.54
CA TYR A 199 1.51 -17.86 -14.68
C TYR A 199 1.85 -16.49 -14.05
N SER A 200 3.10 -16.29 -13.61
CA SER A 200 3.57 -14.99 -13.09
C SER A 200 3.36 -13.86 -14.10
N LEU A 201 3.59 -14.13 -15.39
CA LEU A 201 3.37 -13.16 -16.46
C LEU A 201 1.88 -12.89 -16.74
N GLN A 202 0.99 -13.87 -16.49
CA GLN A 202 -0.48 -13.68 -16.56
C GLN A 202 -1.03 -12.86 -15.38
N VAL A 203 -0.43 -13.00 -14.18
CA VAL A 203 -0.70 -12.09 -13.05
C VAL A 203 -0.41 -10.65 -13.46
N ILE A 204 0.77 -10.40 -14.03
CA ILE A 204 1.17 -9.05 -14.47
C ILE A 204 0.28 -8.52 -15.59
N ASP A 205 -0.15 -9.34 -16.55
CA ASP A 205 -1.15 -8.92 -17.55
C ASP A 205 -2.48 -8.49 -16.90
N SER A 206 -2.87 -9.14 -15.80
CA SER A 206 -4.08 -8.81 -15.03
C SER A 206 -3.91 -7.51 -14.22
N VAL A 207 -2.75 -7.30 -13.58
CA VAL A 207 -2.41 -6.06 -12.86
C VAL A 207 -2.34 -4.87 -13.83
N ILE A 208 -1.67 -5.01 -14.98
CA ILE A 208 -1.62 -4.00 -16.03
C ILE A 208 -3.04 -3.64 -16.51
N SER A 209 -3.89 -4.65 -16.71
CA SER A 209 -5.29 -4.45 -17.11
C SER A 209 -6.08 -3.70 -16.04
N PHE A 210 -5.90 -4.01 -14.77
CA PHE A 210 -6.51 -3.28 -13.65
C PHE A 210 -6.08 -1.81 -13.62
N VAL A 211 -4.77 -1.52 -13.68
CA VAL A 211 -4.25 -0.14 -13.66
C VAL A 211 -4.78 0.66 -14.84
N ARG A 212 -4.71 0.12 -16.06
CA ARG A 212 -5.15 0.82 -17.28
C ARG A 212 -6.66 1.05 -17.36
N ASN A 213 -7.46 0.15 -16.80
CA ASN A 213 -8.92 0.29 -16.75
C ASN A 213 -9.42 1.07 -15.52
N SER A 214 -8.53 1.41 -14.58
CA SER A 214 -8.84 2.30 -13.47
C SER A 214 -9.16 3.72 -13.98
N GLN A 215 -9.86 4.50 -13.16
CA GLN A 215 -10.12 5.92 -13.44
C GLN A 215 -8.86 6.81 -13.25
N PHE A 216 -7.78 6.26 -12.67
CA PHE A 216 -6.61 7.01 -12.22
C PHE A 216 -5.30 6.25 -12.54
N PRO A 217 -5.02 5.87 -13.80
CA PRO A 217 -3.86 5.04 -14.14
C PRO A 217 -2.51 5.67 -13.75
N GLY A 218 -2.44 7.01 -13.64
CA GLY A 218 -1.27 7.72 -13.17
C GLY A 218 -1.00 7.64 -11.66
N SER A 219 -1.94 7.13 -10.87
CA SER A 219 -1.87 7.00 -9.40
C SER A 219 -1.46 5.59 -8.95
N PHE A 220 -0.92 4.77 -9.86
CA PHE A 220 -0.48 3.40 -9.57
C PHE A 220 1.00 3.17 -9.92
N THR A 221 1.62 2.24 -9.21
CA THR A 221 2.93 1.64 -9.51
C THR A 221 2.81 0.13 -9.34
N ILE A 222 3.45 -0.64 -10.21
CA ILE A 222 3.40 -2.11 -10.20
C ILE A 222 4.69 -2.62 -9.56
N ALA A 223 4.59 -3.24 -8.39
CA ALA A 223 5.64 -4.07 -7.81
C ALA A 223 5.38 -5.54 -8.19
N PRO A 224 6.17 -6.15 -9.09
CA PRO A 224 5.80 -7.43 -9.72
C PRO A 224 6.31 -8.67 -8.96
N ILE A 225 7.14 -8.49 -7.93
CA ILE A 225 7.73 -9.55 -7.11
C ILE A 225 8.17 -8.95 -5.77
N ASN A 226 8.07 -9.73 -4.71
CA ASN A 226 8.54 -9.38 -3.37
C ASN A 226 9.59 -10.40 -2.87
N GLU A 227 10.70 -9.90 -2.33
CA GLU A 227 11.78 -10.65 -1.66
C GLU A 227 12.13 -12.02 -2.30
N PRO A 228 12.56 -12.10 -3.58
CA PRO A 228 12.95 -13.37 -4.19
C PRO A 228 14.24 -13.95 -3.57
N VAL A 229 14.20 -15.22 -3.15
CA VAL A 229 15.28 -15.94 -2.44
C VAL A 229 15.35 -17.38 -2.96
N ASP A 230 16.49 -17.80 -3.51
CA ASP A 230 16.71 -19.18 -3.99
C ASP A 230 17.62 -20.03 -3.08
N VAL A 231 18.11 -19.44 -1.98
CA VAL A 231 18.90 -20.16 -0.97
C VAL A 231 18.01 -20.53 0.22
N PRO A 232 17.73 -21.83 0.47
CA PRO A 232 16.89 -22.28 1.58
C PRO A 232 17.66 -22.34 2.91
N ASP A 233 18.23 -21.20 3.30
CA ASP A 233 18.91 -21.02 4.59
C ASP A 233 18.46 -19.68 5.22
N ILE A 234 17.69 -19.79 6.30
CA ILE A 234 17.15 -18.63 7.03
C ILE A 234 18.26 -17.76 7.64
N ALA A 235 19.47 -18.29 7.88
CA ALA A 235 20.58 -17.53 8.43
C ALA A 235 21.17 -16.49 7.46
N VAL A 236 20.90 -16.62 6.16
CA VAL A 236 21.28 -15.61 5.14
C VAL A 236 20.11 -14.77 4.64
N PHE A 237 18.87 -15.07 5.05
CA PHE A 237 17.70 -14.24 4.73
C PHE A 237 17.91 -12.82 5.26
N GLY A 238 17.44 -11.81 4.52
CA GLY A 238 17.75 -10.41 4.84
C GLY A 238 19.14 -9.93 4.36
N THR A 239 19.95 -10.78 3.74
CA THR A 239 21.31 -10.44 3.28
C THR A 239 21.51 -10.68 1.78
N PRO A 240 22.49 -10.05 1.10
CA PRO A 240 22.77 -10.29 -0.32
C PRO A 240 23.07 -11.76 -0.70
N TYR A 241 23.35 -12.63 0.29
CA TYR A 241 23.73 -14.03 0.08
C TYR A 241 22.54 -14.99 -0.08
N CYS A 242 21.31 -14.57 0.23
CA CYS A 242 20.13 -15.42 0.05
C CYS A 242 19.64 -15.52 -1.41
N LEU A 243 20.19 -14.71 -2.32
CA LEU A 243 19.95 -14.79 -3.76
C LEU A 243 21.26 -15.11 -4.50
N THR A 244 21.36 -16.29 -5.09
CA THR A 244 22.51 -16.66 -5.92
C THR A 244 22.58 -15.80 -7.19
N ASP A 245 23.70 -15.84 -7.93
CA ASP A 245 23.77 -15.14 -9.21
C ASP A 245 22.96 -15.82 -10.33
N ASP A 246 22.61 -17.11 -10.19
CA ASP A 246 21.70 -17.79 -11.13
C ASP A 246 20.24 -17.47 -10.81
N GLY A 247 19.86 -17.44 -9.53
CA GLY A 247 18.59 -16.87 -9.08
C GLY A 247 18.43 -15.42 -9.53
N ALA A 248 19.47 -14.60 -9.39
CA ALA A 248 19.45 -13.20 -9.84
C ALA A 248 19.32 -13.05 -11.37
N LYS A 249 19.93 -13.93 -12.18
CA LYS A 249 19.69 -13.97 -13.64
C LYS A 249 18.24 -14.32 -13.97
N TYR A 250 17.64 -15.24 -13.21
CA TYR A 250 16.24 -15.64 -13.39
C TYR A 250 15.27 -14.50 -13.03
N VAL A 251 15.51 -13.81 -11.92
CA VAL A 251 14.78 -12.58 -11.53
C VAL A 251 14.95 -11.49 -12.59
N GLN A 252 16.17 -11.24 -13.07
CA GLN A 252 16.41 -10.27 -14.15
C GLN A 252 15.57 -10.60 -15.40
N LYS A 253 15.59 -11.86 -15.86
CA LYS A 253 14.78 -12.34 -16.99
C LYS A 253 13.29 -12.12 -16.78
N TYR A 254 12.78 -12.28 -15.56
CA TYR A 254 11.38 -11.97 -15.24
C TYR A 254 11.10 -10.46 -15.35
N ILE A 255 11.91 -9.63 -14.70
CA ILE A 255 11.76 -8.16 -14.71
C ILE A 255 11.88 -7.58 -16.11
N ASP A 256 12.80 -8.05 -16.96
CA ASP A 256 12.93 -7.61 -18.35
C ASP A 256 11.62 -7.87 -19.15
N GLN A 257 10.94 -9.00 -18.90
CA GLN A 257 9.65 -9.31 -19.53
C GLN A 257 8.49 -8.48 -18.93
N VAL A 258 8.54 -8.16 -17.63
CA VAL A 258 7.58 -7.24 -17.00
C VAL A 258 7.72 -5.83 -17.58
N ILE A 259 8.95 -5.32 -17.70
CA ILE A 259 9.26 -4.04 -18.35
C ILE A 259 8.70 -4.02 -19.77
N ALA A 260 8.98 -5.03 -20.59
CA ALA A 260 8.46 -5.10 -21.96
C ALA A 260 6.92 -5.12 -22.02
N LYS A 261 6.24 -5.82 -21.11
CA LYS A 261 4.77 -5.85 -21.02
C LYS A 261 4.18 -4.51 -20.62
N VAL A 262 4.72 -3.86 -19.59
CA VAL A 262 4.25 -2.55 -19.13
C VAL A 262 4.51 -1.49 -20.19
N GLU A 263 5.70 -1.46 -20.80
CA GLU A 263 6.04 -0.51 -21.86
C GLU A 263 5.14 -0.64 -23.10
N ALA A 264 4.79 -1.88 -23.49
CA ALA A 264 3.88 -2.14 -24.60
C ALA A 264 2.42 -1.75 -24.28
N ALA A 265 2.03 -1.71 -23.00
CA ALA A 265 0.67 -1.39 -22.57
C ALA A 265 0.48 0.10 -22.24
N ASP A 266 1.39 0.68 -21.45
CA ASP A 266 1.51 2.10 -21.12
C ASP A 266 2.84 2.36 -20.36
N SER A 267 3.90 2.78 -21.07
CA SER A 267 5.24 3.05 -20.50
C SER A 267 5.31 4.13 -19.42
N ARG A 268 4.22 4.88 -19.21
CA ARG A 268 4.13 5.88 -18.15
C ARG A 268 3.86 5.27 -16.76
N ILE A 269 3.37 4.02 -16.70
CA ILE A 269 3.18 3.30 -15.43
C ILE A 269 4.56 2.91 -14.87
N PRO A 270 4.94 3.34 -13.65
CA PRO A 270 6.22 2.95 -13.07
C PRO A 270 6.21 1.50 -12.59
N ILE A 271 7.39 0.87 -12.67
CA ILE A 271 7.67 -0.46 -12.12
C ILE A 271 8.54 -0.29 -10.88
N MET A 272 8.14 -0.95 -9.79
CA MET A 272 8.88 -0.98 -8.53
C MET A 272 9.52 -2.36 -8.37
N PHE A 273 10.84 -2.44 -8.50
CA PHE A 273 11.55 -3.72 -8.45
C PHE A 273 12.16 -3.95 -7.06
N GLN A 274 11.56 -4.87 -6.30
CA GLN A 274 12.14 -5.45 -5.10
C GLN A 274 13.23 -6.46 -5.51
N GLY A 275 14.49 -6.07 -5.30
CA GLY A 275 15.68 -6.75 -5.82
C GLY A 275 16.20 -7.90 -4.97
N SER A 276 15.35 -8.54 -4.17
CA SER A 276 15.77 -9.27 -2.97
C SER A 276 16.55 -8.34 -2.03
N PHE A 277 17.48 -8.89 -1.26
CA PHE A 277 18.38 -8.14 -0.40
C PHE A 277 19.70 -7.75 -1.11
N LYS A 278 19.71 -7.80 -2.45
CA LYS A 278 20.73 -7.14 -3.29
C LYS A 278 20.23 -5.73 -3.61
N GLY A 279 20.88 -4.70 -3.06
CA GLY A 279 20.48 -3.30 -3.22
C GLY A 279 20.66 -2.73 -4.63
N GLU A 280 20.25 -1.47 -4.81
CA GLU A 280 20.24 -0.75 -6.10
C GLU A 280 21.50 -0.97 -6.93
N SER A 281 22.69 -0.83 -6.35
CA SER A 281 23.94 -0.79 -7.11
C SER A 281 24.37 -2.16 -7.69
N TYR A 282 23.77 -3.27 -7.25
CA TYR A 282 23.91 -4.57 -7.93
C TYR A 282 23.05 -4.63 -9.20
N TRP A 283 21.88 -3.98 -9.17
CA TRP A 283 20.88 -4.06 -10.23
C TRP A 283 20.95 -2.92 -11.25
N SER A 284 21.28 -1.71 -10.81
CA SER A 284 21.37 -0.50 -11.65
C SER A 284 22.17 -0.72 -12.94
N PRO A 285 23.36 -1.37 -12.95
CA PRO A 285 24.12 -1.59 -14.18
C PRO A 285 23.41 -2.46 -15.23
N LYS A 286 22.39 -3.23 -14.85
CA LYS A 286 21.68 -4.18 -15.72
C LYS A 286 20.56 -3.56 -16.55
N PHE A 287 20.08 -2.36 -16.18
CA PHE A 287 18.97 -1.67 -16.85
C PHE A 287 19.42 -0.38 -17.55
N ALA A 288 18.67 0.07 -18.56
CA ALA A 288 18.92 1.36 -19.20
C ALA A 288 18.28 2.52 -18.40
N ALA A 289 18.93 3.69 -18.35
CA ALA A 289 18.55 4.80 -17.45
C ALA A 289 17.23 5.52 -17.83
N ASP A 290 16.69 5.20 -19.01
CA ASP A 290 15.40 5.65 -19.54
C ASP A 290 14.22 4.81 -19.04
N LYS A 291 14.46 3.64 -18.43
CA LYS A 291 13.41 2.80 -17.86
C LYS A 291 12.71 3.50 -16.70
N ASN A 292 11.38 3.42 -16.70
CA ASN A 292 10.50 3.94 -15.64
C ASN A 292 10.49 2.99 -14.44
N LEU A 293 11.66 2.87 -13.81
CA LEU A 293 11.99 1.91 -12.76
C LEU A 293 12.33 2.64 -11.47
N VAL A 294 11.80 2.14 -10.35
CA VAL A 294 12.21 2.49 -8.98
C VAL A 294 12.62 1.21 -8.27
N PHE A 295 13.69 1.25 -7.46
CA PHE A 295 14.05 0.10 -6.63
C PHE A 295 13.30 0.13 -5.31
N ASP A 296 12.79 -1.03 -4.90
CA ASP A 296 12.28 -1.28 -3.56
C ASP A 296 13.38 -1.95 -2.72
N VAL A 297 13.69 -1.39 -1.55
CA VAL A 297 14.68 -1.91 -0.60
C VAL A 297 14.03 -2.07 0.76
N HIS A 298 14.12 -3.27 1.33
CA HIS A 298 13.56 -3.58 2.65
C HIS A 298 14.65 -3.51 3.72
N ASN A 299 14.39 -2.80 4.82
CA ASN A 299 15.36 -2.61 5.90
C ASN A 299 14.77 -2.97 7.27
N TYR A 300 15.26 -4.06 7.84
CA TYR A 300 14.84 -4.57 9.14
C TYR A 300 16.02 -4.73 10.10
N TYR A 301 15.68 -4.78 11.40
CA TYR A 301 16.63 -4.69 12.51
C TYR A 301 16.37 -5.69 13.64
N PHE A 302 15.36 -6.55 13.49
CA PHE A 302 14.89 -7.45 14.53
C PHE A 302 15.70 -8.75 14.67
N ALA A 303 16.64 -9.02 13.76
CA ALA A 303 17.50 -10.20 13.75
C ALA A 303 18.81 -9.95 12.99
N GLY A 304 19.89 -10.66 13.37
CA GLY A 304 21.12 -10.80 12.58
C GLY A 304 22.04 -9.57 12.50
N ARG A 305 21.77 -8.49 13.25
CA ARG A 305 22.50 -7.20 13.14
C ARG A 305 23.05 -6.67 14.47
N GLY A 306 22.66 -7.23 15.61
CA GLY A 306 23.00 -6.72 16.95
C GLY A 306 22.40 -5.33 17.22
N ALA A 307 21.32 -4.98 16.54
CA ALA A 307 20.66 -3.68 16.70
C ALA A 307 19.91 -3.63 18.05
N SER A 308 19.96 -2.47 18.70
CA SER A 308 19.21 -2.16 19.92
C SER A 308 18.45 -0.85 19.80
N SER A 309 17.41 -0.64 20.60
CA SER A 309 16.66 0.64 20.58
C SER A 309 17.52 1.87 20.89
N ALA A 310 18.73 1.71 21.44
CA ALA A 310 19.69 2.79 21.67
C ALA A 310 20.54 3.13 20.44
N ASN A 311 20.94 2.13 19.64
CA ASN A 311 21.79 2.31 18.46
C ASN A 311 21.01 2.30 17.13
N LEU A 312 19.72 1.97 17.13
CA LEU A 312 18.90 1.79 15.92
C LEU A 312 18.95 2.98 14.95
N THR A 313 19.01 4.22 15.46
CA THR A 313 19.14 5.41 14.63
C THR A 313 20.42 5.44 13.80
N GLN A 314 21.52 4.84 14.29
CA GLN A 314 22.77 4.73 13.55
C GLN A 314 22.64 3.75 12.38
N PHE A 315 22.04 2.58 12.62
CA PHE A 315 21.77 1.59 11.57
C PHE A 315 20.86 2.18 10.48
N ILE A 316 19.77 2.84 10.88
CA ILE A 316 18.87 3.57 9.96
C ILE A 316 19.63 4.62 9.12
N CYS A 317 20.51 5.44 9.72
CA CYS A 317 21.29 6.43 8.96
C CYS A 317 22.26 5.76 7.97
N GLN A 318 22.94 4.68 8.38
CA GLN A 318 23.89 3.94 7.53
C GLN A 318 23.17 3.31 6.34
N ASP A 319 22.05 2.63 6.58
CA ASP A 319 21.23 2.02 5.54
C ASP A 319 20.62 3.07 4.60
N ALA A 320 20.20 4.23 5.11
CA ALA A 320 19.62 5.28 4.27
C ALA A 320 20.65 5.84 3.27
N VAL A 321 21.90 6.03 3.70
CA VAL A 321 23.01 6.44 2.83
C VAL A 321 23.36 5.34 1.83
N ALA A 322 23.42 4.07 2.26
CA ALA A 322 23.77 2.95 1.40
C ALA A 322 22.69 2.63 0.36
N ALA A 323 21.42 2.72 0.75
CA ALA A 323 20.28 2.42 -0.12
C ALA A 323 20.11 3.43 -1.26
N ALA A 324 20.64 4.65 -1.14
CA ALA A 324 20.60 5.65 -2.21
C ALA A 324 21.31 5.21 -3.51
N GLY A 325 22.25 4.25 -3.41
CA GLY A 325 22.88 3.61 -4.56
C GLY A 325 23.77 4.53 -5.38
N ASP A 326 23.84 4.30 -6.70
CA ASP A 326 24.61 5.14 -7.63
C ASP A 326 23.82 6.37 -8.14
N GLY A 327 22.51 6.43 -7.86
CA GLY A 327 21.62 7.54 -8.19
C GLY A 327 21.06 7.54 -9.62
N LYS A 328 21.37 6.54 -10.44
CA LYS A 328 20.79 6.37 -11.79
C LYS A 328 19.28 6.11 -11.73
N PHE A 329 18.84 5.36 -10.73
CA PHE A 329 17.43 5.08 -10.47
C PHE A 329 16.98 5.65 -9.12
N PRO A 330 15.72 6.08 -8.98
CA PRO A 330 15.15 6.36 -7.67
C PRO A 330 15.06 5.07 -6.84
N VAL A 331 15.21 5.23 -5.53
CA VAL A 331 15.04 4.15 -4.55
C VAL A 331 13.95 4.55 -3.57
N PHE A 332 13.12 3.60 -3.17
CA PHE A 332 12.08 3.74 -2.16
C PHE A 332 12.25 2.60 -1.14
N ILE A 333 12.09 2.90 0.15
CA ILE A 333 12.21 1.89 1.20
C ILE A 333 10.81 1.31 1.46
N GLY A 334 10.38 0.35 0.64
CA GLY A 334 9.01 -0.16 0.66
C GLY A 334 8.64 -0.88 1.95
N GLU A 335 9.61 -1.41 2.69
CA GLU A 335 9.39 -1.99 4.00
C GLU A 335 10.49 -1.67 5.01
N TRP A 336 10.07 -1.38 6.24
CA TRP A 336 10.90 -1.26 7.42
C TRP A 336 10.04 -1.20 8.68
N SER A 337 10.62 -1.54 9.83
CA SER A 337 10.01 -1.35 11.16
C SER A 337 11.08 -0.95 12.19
N ILE A 338 10.65 -0.58 13.41
CA ILE A 338 11.57 -0.13 14.48
C ILE A 338 11.84 -1.19 15.56
N GLN A 339 11.39 -2.43 15.37
CA GLN A 339 11.82 -3.51 16.26
C GLN A 339 13.31 -3.77 16.03
N ALA A 340 14.08 -3.66 17.12
CA ALA A 340 15.48 -4.07 17.19
C ALA A 340 15.60 -5.53 17.67
N GLU A 341 16.76 -6.14 17.49
CA GLU A 341 17.05 -7.52 17.88
C GLU A 341 17.17 -7.69 19.40
N ILE A 342 17.77 -6.71 20.07
CA ILE A 342 17.98 -6.69 21.53
C ILE A 342 17.54 -5.36 22.15
N ASP A 343 17.32 -5.36 23.47
CA ASP A 343 17.10 -4.16 24.29
C ASP A 343 16.13 -3.12 23.65
N ASN A 344 14.94 -3.57 23.24
CA ASN A 344 13.88 -2.70 22.77
C ASN A 344 13.33 -1.85 23.91
N THR A 345 13.05 -0.57 23.66
CA THR A 345 12.49 0.34 24.67
C THR A 345 11.37 1.22 24.12
N PHE A 346 10.33 1.42 24.92
CA PHE A 346 9.19 2.25 24.59
C PHE A 346 9.56 3.72 24.42
N SER A 347 10.54 4.20 25.20
CA SER A 347 11.03 5.58 25.16
C SER A 347 11.74 5.93 23.84
N SER A 348 12.42 4.97 23.21
CA SER A 348 13.09 5.18 21.94
C SER A 348 12.16 5.14 20.72
N ARG A 349 10.95 4.55 20.82
CA ARG A 349 10.04 4.36 19.67
C ARG A 349 9.82 5.64 18.85
N LYS A 350 9.50 6.75 19.50
CA LYS A 350 9.28 8.05 18.83
C LYS A 350 10.53 8.54 18.09
N LYS A 351 11.70 8.48 18.75
CA LYS A 351 12.99 8.88 18.17
C LYS A 351 13.34 8.01 16.96
N ASN A 352 13.20 6.69 17.08
CA ASN A 352 13.57 5.74 16.05
C ASN A 352 12.66 5.87 14.81
N LEU A 353 11.34 5.97 15.02
CA LEU A 353 10.37 6.20 13.94
C LEU A 353 10.62 7.53 13.22
N GLN A 354 10.78 8.63 13.96
CA GLN A 354 11.00 9.96 13.38
C GLN A 354 12.35 10.04 12.66
N THR A 355 13.39 9.36 13.17
CA THR A 355 14.69 9.27 12.48
C THR A 355 14.56 8.52 11.17
N GLY A 356 13.89 7.37 11.11
CA GLY A 356 13.69 6.65 9.85
C GLY A 356 12.91 7.49 8.82
N ILE A 357 11.74 8.01 9.19
CA ILE A 357 10.93 8.87 8.29
C ILE A 357 11.77 10.03 7.72
N ALA A 358 12.62 10.66 8.53
CA ALA A 358 13.52 11.72 8.08
C ALA A 358 14.68 11.22 7.20
N ALA A 359 15.34 10.13 7.60
CA ALA A 359 16.52 9.57 6.93
C ALA A 359 16.18 9.04 5.54
N TRP A 360 15.16 8.18 5.43
CA TRP A 360 14.71 7.63 4.16
C TRP A 360 14.29 8.74 3.19
N LYS A 361 13.58 9.76 3.67
CA LYS A 361 13.17 10.92 2.86
C LYS A 361 14.33 11.85 2.47
N LYS A 362 15.44 11.85 3.22
CA LYS A 362 16.63 12.66 2.92
C LYS A 362 17.50 12.04 1.83
N TYR A 363 17.69 10.71 1.86
CA TYR A 363 18.64 10.01 0.99
C TYR A 363 17.99 9.23 -0.17
N THR A 364 16.73 8.83 -0.01
CA THR A 364 15.97 8.09 -1.03
C THR A 364 14.67 8.85 -1.34
N ARG A 365 13.65 8.19 -1.88
CA ARG A 365 12.30 8.77 -2.12
C ARG A 365 11.35 8.58 -0.95
N GLY A 366 11.90 8.32 0.25
CA GLY A 366 11.13 8.03 1.45
C GLY A 366 10.86 6.53 1.61
N SER A 367 9.84 6.19 2.37
CA SER A 367 9.59 4.81 2.80
C SER A 367 8.11 4.50 3.02
N SER A 368 7.74 3.20 3.04
CA SER A 368 6.49 2.72 3.63
C SER A 368 6.76 1.84 4.84
N TYR A 369 6.10 2.15 5.95
CA TYR A 369 6.24 1.40 7.20
C TYR A 369 5.56 0.04 7.11
N TRP A 370 6.13 -1.02 7.69
CA TRP A 370 5.44 -2.27 7.95
C TRP A 370 4.95 -2.27 9.41
N THR A 371 3.66 -2.18 9.70
CA THR A 371 2.49 -2.13 8.80
C THR A 371 1.38 -1.24 9.40
N ALA A 372 0.30 -0.99 8.64
CA ALA A 372 -0.82 -0.15 9.03
C ALA A 372 -1.43 -0.55 10.39
N LYS A 373 -1.77 -1.83 10.55
CA LYS A 373 -2.33 -2.40 11.77
C LYS A 373 -1.69 -3.74 12.07
N PHE A 374 -1.33 -3.95 13.34
CA PHE A 374 -0.63 -5.13 13.80
C PHE A 374 -1.05 -5.42 15.26
N PHE A 375 -1.47 -6.65 15.53
CA PHE A 375 -2.00 -7.09 16.82
C PHE A 375 -1.27 -8.34 17.36
N GLY A 376 -0.16 -8.75 16.74
CA GLY A 376 0.68 -9.84 17.26
C GLY A 376 1.28 -9.54 18.63
N ASP A 377 1.17 -10.54 19.51
CA ASP A 377 1.44 -10.49 20.94
C ASP A 377 2.74 -11.20 21.35
N ALA A 378 3.55 -11.66 20.39
CA ALA A 378 4.87 -12.20 20.66
C ALA A 378 5.76 -11.14 21.35
N THR A 379 6.42 -11.53 22.45
CA THR A 379 7.33 -10.67 23.21
C THR A 379 8.57 -10.33 22.40
N VAL A 380 9.02 -9.08 22.47
CA VAL A 380 10.33 -8.67 21.92
C VAL A 380 11.41 -8.75 22.98
N SER A 381 12.68 -8.78 22.58
CA SER A 381 13.80 -8.63 23.52
C SER A 381 13.81 -7.20 24.08
N GLY A 382 13.58 -7.03 25.38
CA GLY A 382 13.40 -5.73 26.03
C GLY A 382 11.97 -5.48 26.49
N GLU A 383 11.43 -4.30 26.21
CA GLU A 383 10.09 -3.85 26.65
C GLU A 383 8.99 -4.17 25.61
N GLY A 384 7.98 -4.93 26.00
CA GLY A 384 6.71 -5.06 25.26
C GLY A 384 6.60 -6.23 24.26
N ILE A 385 5.69 -6.06 23.30
CA ILE A 385 5.32 -7.06 22.28
C ILE A 385 5.47 -6.51 20.86
N GLN A 386 5.42 -7.36 19.83
CA GLN A 386 5.53 -6.90 18.43
C GLN A 386 4.54 -5.78 18.07
N ALA A 387 3.28 -5.82 18.53
CA ALA A 387 2.32 -4.73 18.30
C ALA A 387 2.78 -3.34 18.79
N ASP A 388 3.70 -3.26 19.77
CA ASP A 388 4.28 -1.98 20.22
C ASP A 388 5.27 -1.36 19.21
N TYR A 389 5.81 -2.15 18.28
CA TYR A 389 6.89 -1.76 17.37
C TYR A 389 6.49 -1.86 15.88
N TRP A 390 5.43 -2.60 15.54
CA TRP A 390 5.00 -2.84 14.15
C TRP A 390 3.66 -2.20 13.78
N ASN A 391 2.90 -1.66 14.74
CA ASN A 391 1.58 -1.06 14.50
C ASN A 391 1.65 0.45 14.27
N TYR A 392 1.55 0.89 13.02
CA TYR A 392 1.63 2.32 12.68
C TYR A 392 0.41 3.14 13.15
N ASP A 393 -0.80 2.57 13.13
CA ASP A 393 -2.03 3.18 13.68
C ASP A 393 -1.87 3.55 15.17
N THR A 394 -1.14 2.75 15.95
CA THR A 394 -0.74 3.12 17.32
C THR A 394 0.20 4.31 17.36
N PHE A 395 1.18 4.44 16.44
CA PHE A 395 2.04 5.63 16.36
C PHE A 395 1.30 6.90 15.92
N VAL A 396 0.25 6.76 15.10
CA VAL A 396 -0.67 7.86 14.77
C VAL A 396 -1.40 8.34 16.02
N ARG A 397 -2.03 7.42 16.78
CA ARG A 397 -2.72 7.75 18.06
C ARG A 397 -1.79 8.40 19.09
N LEU A 398 -0.52 7.99 19.15
CA LEU A 398 0.48 8.55 20.06
C LEU A 398 1.08 9.88 19.59
N GLY A 399 0.73 10.37 18.39
CA GLY A 399 1.29 11.60 17.83
C GLY A 399 2.79 11.51 17.55
N TYR A 400 3.27 10.36 17.09
CA TYR A 400 4.69 10.11 16.80
C TYR A 400 5.06 10.43 15.34
N THR A 401 4.09 10.56 14.44
CA THR A 401 4.31 10.66 12.99
C THR A 401 4.59 12.09 12.48
N SER A 402 4.12 13.13 13.18
CA SER A 402 3.93 14.48 12.62
C SER A 402 5.04 15.51 12.92
N SER A 403 6.24 15.08 13.32
CA SER A 403 7.37 15.99 13.60
C SER A 403 8.71 15.29 13.45
N SER A 404 9.71 15.93 12.86
CA SER A 404 11.11 15.45 12.87
C SER A 404 11.93 16.00 14.05
N ALA A 405 11.32 16.68 15.02
CA ALA A 405 12.06 17.35 16.11
C ALA A 405 12.83 16.39 17.04
N ASN A 406 12.47 15.10 17.08
CA ASN A 406 13.24 14.06 17.80
C ASN A 406 13.99 13.12 16.84
N ALA A 407 14.02 13.41 15.53
CA ALA A 407 14.85 12.68 14.58
C ALA A 407 16.32 12.99 14.83
N VAL A 408 17.19 11.99 14.68
CA VAL A 408 18.64 12.22 14.62
C VAL A 408 19.01 12.71 13.23
N THR A 409 19.85 13.73 13.16
CA THR A 409 20.47 14.15 11.89
C THR A 409 21.49 13.11 11.44
N CYS A 410 21.03 12.20 10.58
CA CYS A 410 21.82 11.75 9.45
C CYS A 410 22.08 12.97 8.55
#